data_AF-A0A820GPP9-F1
#
_entry.id   AF-A0A820GPP9-F1
#
_cell.length_a   1.000
_cell.length_b   1.000
_cell.length_c   1.000
_cell.angle_alpha   90.00
_cell.angle_beta   90.00
_cell.angle_gamma   90.00
#
_symmetry.space_group_name_H-M   'P 1'
#
loop_
_entity.id
_entity.type
_entity.pdbx_description
1 polymer ?
#
loop_
_entity_poly.entity_id
_entity_poly.type
_entity_poly.pdbx_seq_one_letter_code
_entity_poly.pdbx_strand_id
1 'polypeptide(L)'
;MNEFQTCTELNLSRKVANNKAVVVIVNALIYSTKIKTLDFHGNHLGYHEAYHLANALKNDKVTLTTLNLSNNSVGYQGTYYLAQILETNITLKILRLNRSSIGVAGAHFLANALKKNTNLTVLEIQQNKIDNDGTNYLADMLKYNKTLITLDLAQNHITDEGAEYLAVALRDNSTLKTLNLSNNRIQAKGIHSLANTLEINTSLTTLCFRCNRIDHEGAQYLAKALCTNKTLTTLDLTNNNIDNEGATYLANALENNTTLSMLCLQSNPIDHEGTQYLANIFKNNARKILY
;
A
#
# COMPACT_ATOMS: atom_id res chain seq x y z
N MET A 1 -8.52 -39.25 -11.85
CA MET A 1 -9.23 -38.36 -10.91
C MET A 1 -8.47 -38.39 -9.59
N ASN A 2 -7.67 -37.37 -9.23
CA ASN A 2 -7.28 -37.03 -7.83
C ASN A 2 -6.18 -35.95 -7.64
N GLU A 3 -5.83 -35.14 -8.65
CA GLU A 3 -4.88 -34.01 -8.41
C GLU A 3 -5.56 -32.64 -8.23
N PHE A 4 -6.87 -32.52 -8.43
CA PHE A 4 -7.59 -31.23 -8.36
C PHE A 4 -8.37 -30.98 -7.05
N GLN A 5 -8.28 -31.87 -6.06
CA GLN A 5 -9.06 -31.71 -4.82
C GLN A 5 -8.52 -30.64 -3.84
N THR A 6 -7.31 -30.14 -4.04
CA THR A 6 -6.62 -29.21 -3.11
C THR A 6 -6.36 -27.82 -3.69
N CYS A 7 -6.75 -27.56 -4.95
CA CYS A 7 -6.42 -26.30 -5.62
C CYS A 7 -7.25 -25.13 -5.05
N THR A 8 -6.63 -24.31 -4.21
CA THR A 8 -7.21 -23.07 -3.65
C THR A 8 -6.81 -21.82 -4.42
N GLU A 9 -5.80 -21.93 -5.29
CA GLU A 9 -5.29 -20.84 -6.12
C GLU A 9 -5.35 -21.23 -7.59
N LEU A 10 -6.04 -20.42 -8.39
CA LEU A 10 -6.03 -20.52 -9.83
C LEU A 10 -5.07 -19.45 -10.39
N ASN A 11 -3.82 -19.85 -10.62
CA ASN A 11 -2.79 -18.98 -11.18
C ASN A 11 -2.75 -19.09 -12.70
N LEU A 12 -3.14 -18.02 -13.37
CA LEU A 12 -3.20 -17.88 -14.82
C LEU A 12 -2.32 -16.74 -15.30
N SER A 13 -1.32 -16.35 -14.51
CA SER A 13 -0.42 -15.25 -14.83
C SER A 13 0.34 -15.50 -16.13
N ARG A 14 0.38 -14.49 -17.01
CA ARG A 14 1.09 -14.51 -18.30
C ARG A 14 0.70 -15.69 -19.22
N LYS A 15 -0.54 -16.17 -19.13
CA LYS A 15 -1.04 -17.30 -19.95
C LYS A 15 -1.85 -16.87 -21.18
N VAL A 16 -1.83 -15.58 -21.55
CA VAL A 16 -2.58 -15.00 -22.69
C VAL A 16 -4.07 -15.35 -22.59
N ALA A 17 -4.70 -14.90 -21.50
CA ALA A 17 -6.14 -14.99 -21.36
C ALA A 17 -6.82 -13.93 -22.24
N ASN A 18 -7.30 -14.32 -23.43
CA ASN A 18 -8.20 -13.47 -24.20
C ASN A 18 -9.59 -13.40 -23.53
N ASN A 19 -10.45 -12.48 -23.99
CA ASN A 19 -11.79 -12.27 -23.45
C ASN A 19 -12.58 -13.58 -23.24
N LYS A 20 -12.58 -14.47 -24.24
CA LYS A 20 -13.31 -15.74 -24.19
C LYS A 20 -12.78 -16.65 -23.08
N ALA A 21 -11.47 -16.73 -22.91
CA ALA A 21 -10.86 -17.51 -21.84
C ALA A 21 -11.28 -16.97 -20.47
N VAL A 22 -11.22 -15.64 -20.26
CA VAL A 22 -11.66 -15.01 -19.01
C VAL A 22 -13.12 -15.35 -18.72
N VAL A 23 -14.01 -15.20 -19.69
CA VAL A 23 -15.44 -15.53 -19.53
C VAL A 23 -15.65 -16.98 -19.09
N VAL A 24 -14.98 -17.94 -19.75
CA VAL A 24 -15.07 -19.36 -19.39
C VAL A 24 -14.58 -19.61 -17.97
N ILE A 25 -13.44 -19.02 -17.61
CA ILE A 25 -12.84 -19.20 -16.28
C ILE A 25 -13.74 -18.60 -15.20
N VAL A 26 -14.23 -17.37 -15.38
CA VAL A 26 -15.05 -16.72 -14.34
C VAL A 26 -16.42 -17.38 -14.20
N ASN A 27 -17.00 -17.90 -15.29
CA ASN A 27 -18.21 -18.70 -15.23
C ASN A 27 -17.99 -20.04 -14.52
N ALA A 28 -16.78 -20.60 -14.57
CA ALA A 28 -16.47 -21.84 -13.86
C ALA A 28 -16.33 -21.64 -12.34
N LEU A 29 -16.03 -20.42 -11.87
CA LEU A 29 -15.84 -20.13 -10.44
C LEU A 29 -17.08 -20.45 -9.59
N ILE A 30 -18.29 -20.34 -10.15
CA ILE A 30 -19.54 -20.62 -9.42
C ILE A 30 -19.66 -22.10 -9.00
N TYR A 31 -18.88 -22.99 -9.63
CA TYR A 31 -18.87 -24.41 -9.34
C TYR A 31 -17.78 -24.83 -8.34
N SER A 32 -16.95 -23.88 -7.87
CA SER A 32 -15.88 -24.18 -6.91
C SER A 32 -15.82 -23.17 -5.77
N THR A 33 -16.20 -23.62 -4.58
CA THR A 33 -16.01 -22.88 -3.32
C THR A 33 -14.60 -22.99 -2.76
N LYS A 34 -13.76 -23.85 -3.36
CA LYS A 34 -12.37 -24.09 -2.92
C LYS A 34 -11.41 -23.04 -3.44
N ILE A 35 -11.64 -22.50 -4.64
CA ILE A 35 -10.77 -21.47 -5.23
C ILE A 35 -10.99 -20.17 -4.45
N LYS A 36 -9.94 -19.69 -3.79
CA LYS A 36 -9.90 -18.45 -3.01
C LYS A 36 -9.06 -17.38 -3.67
N THR A 37 -8.06 -17.77 -4.44
CA THR A 37 -7.16 -16.86 -5.15
C THR A 37 -7.32 -17.03 -6.65
N LEU A 38 -7.52 -15.91 -7.35
CA LEU A 38 -7.50 -15.85 -8.80
C LEU A 38 -6.42 -14.88 -9.25
N ASP A 39 -5.42 -15.39 -9.95
CA ASP A 39 -4.30 -14.58 -10.44
C ASP A 39 -4.29 -14.49 -11.97
N PHE A 40 -4.51 -13.28 -12.47
CA PHE A 40 -4.46 -12.92 -13.88
C PHE A 40 -3.32 -11.93 -14.18
N HIS A 41 -2.27 -11.89 -13.38
CA HIS A 41 -1.15 -10.99 -13.56
C HIS A 41 -0.55 -11.08 -14.97
N GLY A 42 -0.36 -9.94 -15.65
CA GLY A 42 0.40 -9.92 -16.90
C GLY A 42 -0.29 -10.58 -18.09
N ASN A 43 -1.61 -10.48 -18.21
CA ASN A 43 -2.40 -11.11 -19.30
C ASN A 43 -2.94 -10.12 -20.33
N HIS A 44 -2.56 -8.84 -20.27
CA HIS A 44 -3.09 -7.78 -21.13
C HIS A 44 -4.62 -7.62 -21.05
N LEU A 45 -5.22 -7.95 -19.90
CA LEU A 45 -6.66 -7.82 -19.70
C LEU A 45 -7.08 -6.34 -19.78
N GLY A 46 -8.14 -6.05 -20.52
CA GLY A 46 -8.74 -4.74 -20.62
C GLY A 46 -9.92 -4.54 -19.67
N TYR A 47 -10.65 -3.44 -19.88
CA TYR A 47 -11.86 -3.16 -19.11
C TYR A 47 -13.01 -4.15 -19.39
N HIS A 48 -13.05 -4.77 -20.58
CA HIS A 48 -14.06 -5.78 -20.93
C HIS A 48 -13.90 -7.04 -20.07
N GLU A 49 -12.67 -7.49 -19.84
CA GLU A 49 -12.40 -8.64 -18.98
C GLU A 49 -12.65 -8.30 -17.51
N ALA A 50 -12.28 -7.09 -17.09
CA ALA A 50 -12.60 -6.59 -15.74
C ALA A 50 -14.12 -6.51 -15.49
N TYR A 51 -14.92 -6.16 -16.50
CA TYR A 51 -16.38 -6.21 -16.42
C TYR A 51 -16.90 -7.63 -16.15
N HIS A 52 -16.41 -8.64 -16.88
CA HIS A 52 -16.81 -10.03 -16.66
C HIS A 52 -16.39 -10.54 -15.29
N LEU A 53 -15.18 -10.19 -14.83
CA LEU A 53 -14.71 -10.48 -13.47
C LEU A 53 -15.60 -9.84 -12.41
N ALA A 54 -15.93 -8.56 -12.55
CA ALA A 54 -16.81 -7.84 -11.64
C ALA A 54 -18.20 -8.49 -11.57
N ASN A 55 -18.74 -8.92 -12.70
CA ASN A 55 -20.03 -9.61 -12.73
C ASN A 55 -19.98 -11.00 -12.09
N ALA A 56 -18.88 -11.74 -12.24
CA ALA A 56 -18.73 -13.02 -11.56
C ALA A 56 -18.69 -12.84 -10.03
N LEU A 57 -18.02 -11.79 -9.54
CA LEU A 57 -17.94 -11.46 -8.11
C LEU A 57 -19.29 -11.03 -7.48
N LYS A 58 -20.32 -10.72 -8.30
CA LYS A 58 -21.71 -10.51 -7.83
C LYS A 58 -22.41 -11.79 -7.41
N ASN A 59 -21.93 -12.94 -7.88
CA ASN A 59 -22.57 -14.21 -7.58
C ASN A 59 -22.13 -14.71 -6.21
N ASP A 60 -23.08 -14.92 -5.30
CA ASP A 60 -22.80 -15.35 -3.91
C ASP A 60 -22.10 -16.71 -3.81
N LYS A 61 -22.12 -17.52 -4.87
CA LYS A 61 -21.36 -18.78 -4.94
C LYS A 61 -19.86 -18.56 -5.15
N VAL A 62 -19.45 -17.38 -5.63
CA VAL A 62 -18.04 -17.04 -5.84
C VAL A 62 -17.43 -16.59 -4.53
N THR A 63 -16.53 -17.42 -4.00
CA THR A 63 -15.95 -17.24 -2.66
C THR A 63 -14.50 -16.74 -2.68
N LEU A 64 -14.12 -16.03 -3.74
CA LEU A 64 -12.77 -15.47 -3.90
C LEU A 64 -12.45 -14.48 -2.77
N THR A 65 -11.28 -14.68 -2.16
CA THR A 65 -10.72 -13.76 -1.17
C THR A 65 -9.58 -12.92 -1.75
N THR A 66 -8.94 -13.37 -2.82
CA THR A 66 -7.84 -12.67 -3.48
C THR A 66 -8.05 -12.60 -4.98
N LEU A 67 -7.96 -11.38 -5.53
CA LEU A 67 -7.98 -11.13 -6.97
C LEU A 67 -6.74 -10.32 -7.35
N ASN A 68 -5.92 -10.90 -8.23
CA ASN A 68 -4.74 -10.23 -8.78
C ASN A 68 -4.94 -9.91 -10.26
N LEU A 69 -5.06 -8.62 -10.58
CA LEU A 69 -5.17 -8.08 -11.93
C LEU A 69 -3.98 -7.17 -12.28
N SER A 70 -2.88 -7.29 -11.55
CA SER A 70 -1.70 -6.47 -11.76
C SER A 70 -1.09 -6.68 -13.17
N ASN A 71 -0.44 -5.65 -13.70
CA ASN A 71 0.24 -5.65 -14.99
C ASN A 71 -0.72 -5.99 -16.15
N ASN A 72 -1.90 -5.38 -16.13
CA ASN A 72 -2.94 -5.47 -17.17
C ASN A 72 -3.39 -4.06 -17.57
N SER A 73 -4.23 -3.94 -18.60
CA SER A 73 -4.77 -2.66 -19.08
C SER A 73 -6.21 -2.43 -18.60
N VAL A 74 -6.49 -2.73 -17.33
CA VAL A 74 -7.84 -2.63 -16.71
C VAL A 74 -8.44 -1.24 -16.92
N GLY A 75 -7.62 -0.20 -16.77
CA GLY A 75 -8.05 1.19 -16.96
C GLY A 75 -9.02 1.68 -15.90
N TYR A 76 -9.40 2.95 -15.99
CA TYR A 76 -10.41 3.51 -15.09
C TYR A 76 -11.80 2.90 -15.32
N GLN A 77 -12.16 2.51 -16.56
CA GLN A 77 -13.44 1.85 -16.85
C GLN A 77 -13.53 0.46 -16.21
N GLY A 78 -12.48 -0.35 -16.29
CA GLY A 78 -12.46 -1.65 -15.62
C GLY A 78 -12.50 -1.49 -14.10
N THR A 79 -11.79 -0.48 -13.59
CA THR A 79 -11.80 -0.13 -12.16
C THR A 79 -13.18 0.33 -11.69
N TYR A 80 -13.91 1.07 -12.52
CA TYR A 80 -15.31 1.43 -12.25
C TYR A 80 -16.18 0.20 -12.02
N TYR A 81 -16.12 -0.81 -12.90
CA TYR A 81 -16.89 -2.04 -12.73
C TYR A 81 -16.51 -2.80 -11.48
N LEU A 82 -15.21 -2.89 -11.17
CA LEU A 82 -14.72 -3.50 -9.93
C LEU A 82 -15.21 -2.74 -8.70
N ALA A 83 -15.19 -1.41 -8.73
CA ALA A 83 -15.67 -0.57 -7.63
C ALA A 83 -17.16 -0.80 -7.34
N GLN A 84 -18.00 -0.92 -8.36
CA GLN A 84 -19.43 -1.18 -8.18
C GLN A 84 -19.70 -2.47 -7.39
N ILE A 85 -18.92 -3.53 -7.63
CA ILE A 85 -19.07 -4.78 -6.88
C ILE A 85 -18.39 -4.72 -5.51
N LEU A 86 -17.29 -3.98 -5.36
CA LEU A 86 -16.66 -3.81 -4.05
C LEU A 86 -17.60 -3.19 -3.02
N GLU A 87 -18.57 -2.37 -3.41
CA GLU A 87 -19.56 -1.81 -2.46
C GLU A 87 -20.34 -2.88 -1.69
N THR A 88 -20.64 -4.02 -2.33
CA THR A 88 -21.48 -5.07 -1.74
C THR A 88 -20.75 -6.40 -1.54
N ASN A 89 -19.58 -6.58 -2.14
CA ASN A 89 -18.84 -7.84 -2.03
C ASN A 89 -18.33 -8.06 -0.60
N ILE A 90 -18.65 -9.24 -0.06
CA ILE A 90 -18.32 -9.62 1.32
C ILE A 90 -17.20 -10.66 1.43
N THR A 91 -16.66 -11.13 0.30
CA THR A 91 -15.71 -12.24 0.28
C THR A 91 -14.28 -11.77 0.02
N LEU A 92 -14.08 -10.75 -0.81
CA LEU A 92 -12.78 -10.28 -1.24
C LEU A 92 -12.05 -9.54 -0.10
N LYS A 93 -10.84 -10.00 0.19
CA LYS A 93 -9.94 -9.47 1.22
C LYS A 93 -8.73 -8.76 0.63
N ILE A 94 -8.29 -9.19 -0.55
CA ILE A 94 -7.08 -8.70 -1.22
C ILE A 94 -7.41 -8.37 -2.67
N LEU A 95 -7.14 -7.13 -3.08
CA LEU A 95 -7.24 -6.69 -4.47
C LEU A 95 -5.91 -6.09 -4.91
N ARG A 96 -5.34 -6.65 -5.99
CA ARG A 96 -4.12 -6.13 -6.61
C ARG A 96 -4.40 -5.64 -8.01
N LEU A 97 -4.10 -4.35 -8.23
CA LEU A 97 -4.27 -3.63 -9.49
C LEU A 97 -2.99 -2.86 -9.82
N ASN A 98 -1.83 -3.43 -9.50
CA ASN A 98 -0.53 -2.77 -9.70
C ASN A 98 -0.25 -2.64 -11.19
N ARG A 99 0.22 -1.49 -11.69
CA ARG A 99 0.43 -1.26 -13.13
C ARG A 99 -0.83 -1.55 -13.96
N SER A 100 -2.00 -1.09 -13.51
CA SER A 100 -3.29 -1.36 -14.17
C SER A 100 -3.92 -0.15 -14.87
N SER A 101 -3.18 0.96 -14.96
CA SER A 101 -3.59 2.22 -15.61
C SER A 101 -4.91 2.81 -15.05
N ILE A 102 -5.14 2.70 -13.73
CA ILE A 102 -6.41 3.12 -13.13
C ILE A 102 -6.58 4.65 -13.12
N GLY A 103 -5.48 5.42 -12.98
CA GLY A 103 -5.48 6.89 -12.92
C GLY A 103 -6.27 7.48 -11.75
N VAL A 104 -6.42 8.81 -11.75
CA VAL A 104 -7.22 9.56 -10.78
C VAL A 104 -8.68 9.08 -10.73
N ALA A 105 -9.30 8.89 -11.89
CA ALA A 105 -10.70 8.46 -11.99
C ALA A 105 -10.91 7.05 -11.39
N GLY A 106 -10.00 6.11 -11.64
CA GLY A 106 -10.05 4.79 -11.03
C GLY A 106 -9.87 4.85 -9.51
N ALA A 107 -8.95 5.67 -9.02
CA ALA A 107 -8.77 5.90 -7.58
C ALA A 107 -10.03 6.49 -6.93
N HIS A 108 -10.70 7.42 -7.60
CA HIS A 108 -11.98 7.97 -7.16
C HIS A 108 -13.07 6.89 -7.01
N PHE A 109 -13.22 6.01 -8.00
CA PHE A 109 -14.20 4.92 -7.93
C PHE A 109 -13.88 3.94 -6.81
N LEU A 110 -12.61 3.52 -6.67
CA LEU A 110 -12.19 2.65 -5.56
C LEU A 110 -12.44 3.31 -4.21
N ALA A 111 -12.09 4.58 -4.05
CA ALA A 111 -12.31 5.34 -2.82
C ALA A 111 -13.79 5.35 -2.42
N ASN A 112 -14.69 5.68 -3.35
CA ASN A 112 -16.13 5.70 -3.07
C ASN A 112 -16.66 4.32 -2.67
N ALA A 113 -16.23 3.26 -3.35
CA ALA A 113 -16.64 1.91 -3.03
C ALA A 113 -16.16 1.47 -1.64
N LEU A 114 -14.90 1.77 -1.33
CA LEU A 114 -14.26 1.36 -0.08
C LEU A 114 -14.74 2.14 1.16
N LYS A 115 -15.43 3.27 0.98
CA LYS A 115 -16.18 3.89 2.09
C LYS A 115 -17.30 2.99 2.62
N LYS A 116 -17.89 2.16 1.77
CA LYS A 116 -18.97 1.22 2.12
C LYS A 116 -18.48 -0.21 2.33
N ASN A 117 -17.43 -0.61 1.64
CA ASN A 117 -16.89 -1.96 1.75
C ASN A 117 -16.36 -2.22 3.17
N THR A 118 -16.78 -3.36 3.75
CA THR A 118 -16.41 -3.79 5.10
C THR A 118 -15.56 -5.06 5.11
N ASN A 119 -14.97 -5.45 3.99
CA ASN A 119 -14.29 -6.73 3.87
C ASN A 119 -12.86 -6.66 3.35
N LEU A 120 -12.56 -5.75 2.42
CA LEU A 120 -11.24 -5.60 1.84
C LEU A 120 -10.26 -5.11 2.91
N THR A 121 -9.15 -5.84 3.02
CA THR A 121 -8.08 -5.61 4.01
C THR A 121 -6.77 -5.17 3.35
N VAL A 122 -6.55 -5.52 2.09
CA VAL A 122 -5.34 -5.19 1.33
C VAL A 122 -5.73 -4.61 -0.02
N LEU A 123 -5.26 -3.40 -0.28
CA LEU A 123 -5.34 -2.76 -1.59
C LEU A 123 -3.94 -2.41 -2.08
N GLU A 124 -3.55 -3.04 -3.18
CA GLU A 124 -2.29 -2.74 -3.87
C GLU A 124 -2.62 -2.08 -5.22
N ILE A 125 -2.20 -0.83 -5.38
CA ILE A 125 -2.45 -0.02 -6.58
C ILE A 125 -1.19 0.74 -7.01
N GLN A 126 -0.02 0.10 -6.93
CA GLN A 126 1.24 0.76 -7.29
C GLN A 126 1.32 1.08 -8.79
N GLN A 127 2.08 2.11 -9.15
CA GLN A 127 2.39 2.47 -10.54
C GLN A 127 1.14 2.68 -11.42
N ASN A 128 0.23 3.53 -10.96
CA ASN A 128 -1.09 3.72 -11.54
C ASN A 128 -1.43 5.17 -11.93
N LYS A 129 -0.47 6.09 -11.78
CA LYS A 129 -0.66 7.53 -12.06
C LYS A 129 -1.85 8.11 -11.28
N ILE A 130 -1.92 7.79 -9.99
CA ILE A 130 -2.99 8.26 -9.09
C ILE A 130 -2.81 9.75 -8.73
N ASP A 131 -1.57 10.24 -8.66
CA ASP A 131 -1.21 11.62 -8.28
C ASP A 131 -1.86 12.14 -6.99
N ASN A 132 -1.79 13.45 -6.74
CA ASN A 132 -2.32 14.08 -5.53
C ASN A 132 -3.85 14.07 -5.49
N ASP A 133 -4.54 14.26 -6.63
CA ASP A 133 -6.00 14.30 -6.70
C ASP A 133 -6.59 12.92 -6.41
N GLY A 134 -6.02 11.88 -7.02
CA GLY A 134 -6.41 10.51 -6.71
C GLY A 134 -6.09 10.13 -5.27
N THR A 135 -4.97 10.63 -4.73
CA THR A 135 -4.60 10.43 -3.33
C THR A 135 -5.57 11.12 -2.38
N ASN A 136 -6.09 12.30 -2.73
CA ASN A 136 -7.11 13.00 -1.95
C ASN A 136 -8.38 12.14 -1.79
N TYR A 137 -8.87 11.52 -2.86
CA TYR A 137 -10.01 10.61 -2.78
C TYR A 137 -9.73 9.41 -1.86
N LEU A 138 -8.55 8.80 -1.97
CA LEU A 138 -8.16 7.67 -1.12
C LEU A 138 -8.00 8.09 0.35
N ALA A 139 -7.43 9.26 0.61
CA ALA A 139 -7.34 9.84 1.94
C ALA A 139 -8.73 10.08 2.53
N ASP A 140 -9.65 10.66 1.78
CA ASP A 140 -11.02 10.85 2.24
C ASP A 140 -11.71 9.53 2.58
N MET A 141 -11.48 8.49 1.78
CA MET A 141 -11.97 7.13 2.07
C MET A 141 -11.43 6.57 3.39
N LEU A 142 -10.14 6.77 3.71
CA LEU A 142 -9.51 6.28 4.94
C LEU A 142 -10.14 6.85 6.22
N LYS A 143 -10.80 8.02 6.17
CA LYS A 143 -11.52 8.56 7.33
C LYS A 143 -12.69 7.65 7.75
N TYR A 144 -13.34 7.05 6.76
CA TYR A 144 -14.55 6.23 6.95
C TYR A 144 -14.27 4.74 7.00
N ASN A 145 -13.34 4.25 6.17
CA ASN A 145 -13.05 2.83 6.08
C ASN A 145 -12.39 2.32 7.37
N LYS A 146 -12.96 1.24 7.95
CA LYS A 146 -12.50 0.62 9.19
C LYS A 146 -12.00 -0.81 9.01
N THR A 147 -11.62 -1.19 7.78
CA THR A 147 -11.30 -2.59 7.45
C THR A 147 -9.99 -2.74 6.70
N LEU A 148 -9.56 -1.71 5.98
CA LEU A 148 -8.30 -1.69 5.27
C LEU A 148 -7.13 -1.68 6.25
N ILE A 149 -6.25 -2.67 6.12
CA ILE A 149 -5.07 -2.91 6.95
C ILE A 149 -3.81 -2.51 6.18
N THR A 150 -3.76 -2.79 4.87
CA THR A 150 -2.62 -2.47 4.00
C THR A 150 -3.08 -1.65 2.81
N LEU A 151 -2.41 -0.53 2.59
CA LEU A 151 -2.57 0.30 1.40
C LEU A 151 -1.19 0.55 0.77
N ASP A 152 -1.03 0.12 -0.47
CA ASP A 152 0.20 0.34 -1.23
C ASP A 152 -0.03 1.30 -2.40
N LEU A 153 0.59 2.47 -2.28
CA LEU A 153 0.54 3.59 -3.22
C LEU A 153 1.90 3.87 -3.88
N ALA A 154 2.84 2.91 -3.87
CA ALA A 154 4.15 3.17 -4.44
C ALA A 154 4.07 3.57 -5.94
N GLN A 155 5.02 4.40 -6.39
CA GLN A 155 5.14 4.80 -7.81
C GLN A 155 3.91 5.54 -8.39
N ASN A 156 3.22 6.38 -7.60
CA ASN A 156 2.00 7.05 -8.04
C ASN A 156 2.12 8.56 -8.27
N HIS A 157 3.35 9.10 -8.26
CA HIS A 157 3.62 10.54 -8.44
C HIS A 157 3.05 11.42 -7.33
N ILE A 158 2.88 10.87 -6.13
CA ILE A 158 2.43 11.60 -4.94
C ILE A 158 3.51 12.59 -4.52
N THR A 159 3.15 13.85 -4.29
CA THR A 159 4.05 14.88 -3.76
C THR A 159 3.70 15.19 -2.31
N ASP A 160 4.27 16.26 -1.76
CA ASP A 160 3.97 16.73 -0.40
C ASP A 160 2.48 17.00 -0.16
N GLU A 161 1.76 17.46 -1.18
CA GLU A 161 0.32 17.72 -1.10
C GLU A 161 -0.48 16.43 -0.91
N GLY A 162 -0.22 15.39 -1.70
CA GLY A 162 -0.88 14.10 -1.49
C GLY A 162 -0.49 13.46 -0.16
N ALA A 163 0.75 13.64 0.30
CA ALA A 163 1.17 13.22 1.64
C ALA A 163 0.41 13.96 2.76
N GLU A 164 0.13 15.25 2.58
CA GLU A 164 -0.68 16.06 3.51
C GLU A 164 -2.11 15.54 3.61
N TYR A 165 -2.76 15.20 2.47
CA TYR A 165 -4.09 14.59 2.50
C TYR A 165 -4.11 13.28 3.28
N LEU A 166 -3.13 12.40 3.03
CA LEU A 166 -2.99 11.16 3.79
C LEU A 166 -2.76 11.43 5.27
N ALA A 167 -1.89 12.39 5.62
CA ALA A 167 -1.62 12.76 6.99
C ALA A 167 -2.90 13.17 7.73
N VAL A 168 -3.74 14.02 7.12
CA VAL A 168 -5.02 14.45 7.71
C VAL A 168 -5.94 13.25 7.94
N ALA A 169 -6.08 12.36 6.97
CA ALA A 169 -6.95 11.19 7.10
C ALA A 169 -6.47 10.18 8.16
N LEU A 170 -5.15 10.02 8.29
CA LEU A 170 -4.53 9.06 9.20
C LEU A 170 -4.60 9.50 10.67
N ARG A 171 -4.90 10.77 10.98
CA ARG A 171 -5.09 11.24 12.36
C ARG A 171 -6.19 10.45 13.09
N ASP A 172 -7.29 10.18 12.38
CA ASP A 172 -8.47 9.50 12.94
C ASP A 172 -8.60 8.04 12.46
N ASN A 173 -7.74 7.60 11.54
CA ASN A 173 -7.74 6.22 11.09
C ASN A 173 -7.04 5.30 12.10
N SER A 174 -7.83 4.40 12.71
CA SER A 174 -7.34 3.44 13.71
C SER A 174 -7.10 2.03 13.17
N THR A 175 -7.25 1.79 11.86
CA THR A 175 -7.28 0.44 11.29
C THR A 175 -6.10 0.13 10.38
N LEU A 176 -5.62 1.11 9.61
CA LEU A 176 -4.50 0.94 8.70
C LEU A 176 -3.23 0.65 9.50
N LYS A 177 -2.54 -0.45 9.15
CA LYS A 177 -1.32 -0.91 9.80
C LYS A 177 -0.08 -0.69 8.93
N THR A 178 -0.26 -0.78 7.61
CA THR A 178 0.81 -0.70 6.62
C THR A 178 0.45 0.30 5.54
N LEU A 179 1.32 1.30 5.38
CA LEU A 179 1.24 2.26 4.29
C LEU A 179 2.55 2.30 3.53
N ASN A 180 2.50 2.04 2.23
CA ASN A 180 3.66 2.12 1.35
C ASN A 180 3.53 3.32 0.41
N LEU A 181 4.45 4.28 0.54
CA LEU A 181 4.57 5.49 -0.25
C LEU A 181 5.89 5.53 -1.04
N SER A 182 6.52 4.38 -1.24
CA SER A 182 7.82 4.28 -1.91
C SER A 182 7.77 4.80 -3.36
N ASN A 183 8.90 5.31 -3.87
CA ASN A 183 9.07 5.77 -5.24
C ASN A 183 8.05 6.86 -5.64
N ASN A 184 7.76 7.77 -4.72
CA ASN A 184 6.97 8.96 -4.98
C ASN A 184 7.89 10.20 -5.00
N ARG A 185 7.33 11.40 -4.88
CA ARG A 185 8.07 12.68 -4.92
C ARG A 185 7.86 13.46 -3.63
N ILE A 186 7.78 12.73 -2.51
CA ILE A 186 7.58 13.31 -1.18
C ILE A 186 8.93 13.85 -0.68
N GLN A 187 8.92 15.06 -0.13
CA GLN A 187 10.06 15.80 0.41
C GLN A 187 9.79 16.14 1.89
N ALA A 188 10.65 16.96 2.49
CA ALA A 188 10.56 17.36 3.90
C ALA A 188 9.17 17.87 4.32
N LYS A 189 8.50 18.67 3.47
CA LYS A 189 7.16 19.21 3.79
C LYS A 189 6.09 18.12 3.94
N GLY A 190 6.02 17.16 3.03
CA GLY A 190 5.07 16.06 3.12
C GLY A 190 5.38 15.14 4.30
N ILE A 191 6.67 14.93 4.58
CA ILE A 191 7.14 14.19 5.77
C ILE A 191 6.77 14.92 7.05
N HIS A 192 6.86 16.24 7.10
CA HIS A 192 6.43 17.03 8.26
C HIS A 192 4.97 16.75 8.61
N SER A 193 4.07 16.77 7.63
CA SER A 193 2.65 16.47 7.82
C SER A 193 2.45 15.04 8.35
N LEU A 194 3.10 14.04 7.74
CA LEU A 194 2.99 12.65 8.18
C LEU A 194 3.60 12.42 9.56
N ALA A 195 4.72 13.07 9.89
CA ALA A 195 5.37 13.00 11.20
C ALA A 195 4.47 13.57 12.31
N ASN A 196 3.83 14.73 12.09
CA ASN A 196 2.86 15.29 13.04
C ASN A 196 1.70 14.30 13.29
N THR A 197 1.25 13.58 12.26
CA THR A 197 0.23 12.54 12.42
C THR A 197 0.76 11.33 13.19
N LEU A 198 2.02 10.92 12.99
CA LEU A 198 2.62 9.80 13.74
C LEU A 198 2.72 10.07 15.24
N GLU A 199 2.79 11.33 15.70
CA GLU A 199 2.77 11.66 17.13
C GLU A 199 1.47 11.23 17.82
N ILE A 200 0.36 11.12 17.08
CA ILE A 200 -0.98 10.79 17.62
C ILE A 200 -1.56 9.49 17.08
N ASN A 201 -1.14 9.05 15.88
CA ASN A 201 -1.64 7.83 15.27
C ASN A 201 -1.12 6.61 16.06
N THR A 202 -2.05 5.73 16.43
CA THR A 202 -1.77 4.53 17.22
C THR A 202 -2.05 3.23 16.44
N SER A 203 -2.27 3.33 15.13
CA SER A 203 -2.61 2.19 14.30
C SER A 203 -1.47 1.73 13.43
N LEU A 204 -0.73 2.66 12.81
CA LEU A 204 0.36 2.35 11.90
C LEU A 204 1.51 1.65 12.62
N THR A 205 1.98 0.58 11.98
CA THR A 205 3.11 -0.26 12.42
C THR A 205 4.21 -0.28 11.38
N THR A 206 3.86 -0.14 10.09
CA THR A 206 4.81 -0.15 8.97
C THR A 206 4.57 1.04 8.06
N LEU A 207 5.62 1.81 7.82
CA LEU A 207 5.60 2.96 6.91
C LEU A 207 6.83 2.92 6.00
N CYS A 208 6.58 2.90 4.68
CA CYS A 208 7.65 2.81 3.68
C CYS A 208 7.72 4.07 2.83
N PHE A 209 8.90 4.71 2.81
CA PHE A 209 9.21 5.90 2.02
C PHE A 209 10.41 5.68 1.08
N ARG A 210 10.75 4.44 0.75
CA ARG A 210 11.90 4.14 -0.09
C ARG A 210 11.87 4.94 -1.40
N CYS A 211 13.01 5.42 -1.90
CA CYS A 211 13.08 6.17 -3.17
C CYS A 211 12.20 7.44 -3.21
N ASN A 212 12.19 8.25 -2.15
CA ASN A 212 11.61 9.60 -2.18
C ASN A 212 12.76 10.64 -2.17
N ARG A 213 12.49 11.87 -1.75
CA ARG A 213 13.46 12.98 -1.69
C ARG A 213 13.54 13.54 -0.27
N ILE A 214 13.60 12.66 0.71
CA ILE A 214 13.66 13.02 2.13
C ILE A 214 15.10 13.39 2.47
N ASP A 215 15.32 14.62 2.91
CA ASP A 215 16.61 15.15 3.36
C ASP A 215 16.73 15.09 4.89
N HIS A 216 17.74 15.77 5.47
CA HIS A 216 17.93 15.83 6.91
C HIS A 216 16.78 16.54 7.65
N GLU A 217 16.11 17.54 7.05
CA GLU A 217 14.94 18.18 7.64
C GLU A 217 13.78 17.18 7.76
N GLY A 218 13.52 16.43 6.69
CA GLY A 218 12.54 15.35 6.71
C GLY A 218 12.87 14.28 7.77
N ALA A 219 14.14 13.90 7.89
CA ALA A 219 14.60 12.98 8.92
C ALA A 219 14.43 13.54 10.34
N GLN A 220 14.65 14.84 10.54
CA GLN A 220 14.43 15.53 11.82
C GLN A 220 12.95 15.47 12.25
N TYR A 221 12.02 15.70 11.33
CA TYR A 221 10.59 15.58 11.64
C TYR A 221 10.20 14.15 12.04
N LEU A 222 10.69 13.15 11.31
CA LEU A 222 10.46 11.75 11.67
C LEU A 222 11.07 11.39 13.04
N ALA A 223 12.30 11.86 13.31
CA ALA A 223 12.96 11.67 14.59
C ALA A 223 12.13 12.22 15.75
N LYS A 224 11.61 13.45 15.62
CA LYS A 224 10.72 14.04 16.62
C LYS A 224 9.48 13.17 16.87
N ALA A 225 8.82 12.71 15.80
CA ALA A 225 7.64 11.86 15.92
C ALA A 225 7.95 10.50 16.56
N LEU A 226 9.11 9.91 16.27
CA LEU A 226 9.54 8.65 16.86
C LEU A 226 9.77 8.74 18.38
N CYS A 227 10.15 9.90 18.93
CA CYS A 227 10.30 10.05 20.38
C CYS A 227 8.99 9.75 21.14
N THR A 228 7.85 10.14 20.57
CA THR A 228 6.53 10.00 21.20
C THR A 228 5.76 8.78 20.68
N ASN A 229 5.88 8.44 19.40
CA ASN A 229 5.15 7.31 18.81
C ASN A 229 5.57 5.97 19.46
N LYS A 230 4.58 5.16 19.84
CA LYS A 230 4.75 3.85 20.48
C LYS A 230 4.13 2.70 19.69
N THR A 231 3.91 2.87 18.38
CA THR A 231 3.21 1.86 17.56
C THR A 231 3.97 1.47 16.31
N LEU A 232 4.73 2.39 15.73
CA LEU A 232 5.55 2.12 14.56
C LEU A 232 6.69 1.16 14.94
N THR A 233 6.77 0.05 14.21
CA THR A 233 7.79 -0.99 14.37
C THR A 233 8.76 -1.00 13.19
N THR A 234 8.29 -0.63 12.00
CA THR A 234 9.09 -0.61 10.76
C THR A 234 8.99 0.73 10.05
N LEU A 235 10.13 1.35 9.80
CA LEU A 235 10.28 2.57 9.00
C LEU A 235 11.34 2.35 7.92
N ASP A 236 10.93 2.38 6.66
CA ASP A 236 11.85 2.23 5.52
C ASP A 236 12.13 3.58 4.85
N LEU A 237 13.37 4.07 4.97
CA LEU A 237 13.87 5.31 4.39
C LEU A 237 14.95 5.05 3.32
N THR A 238 15.04 3.83 2.80
CA THR A 238 16.02 3.44 1.78
C THR A 238 16.02 4.40 0.58
N ASN A 239 17.19 4.76 0.07
CA ASN A 239 17.37 5.54 -1.15
C ASN A 239 16.64 6.91 -1.09
N ASN A 240 16.99 7.72 -0.09
CA ASN A 240 16.57 9.11 0.05
C ASN A 240 17.82 10.03 0.06
N ASN A 241 17.66 11.28 0.48
CA ASN A 241 18.72 12.29 0.58
C ASN A 241 19.16 12.54 2.03
N ILE A 242 19.05 11.53 2.91
CA ILE A 242 19.39 11.66 4.33
C ILE A 242 20.91 11.64 4.50
N ASP A 243 21.49 12.74 4.91
CA ASP A 243 22.93 12.85 5.19
C ASP A 243 23.28 12.44 6.64
N ASN A 244 24.53 12.67 7.06
CA ASN A 244 25.00 12.40 8.41
C ASN A 244 24.21 13.15 9.50
N GLU A 245 23.71 14.35 9.22
CA GLU A 245 22.91 15.13 10.17
C GLU A 245 21.53 14.49 10.33
N GLY A 246 20.88 14.13 9.23
CA GLY A 246 19.62 13.40 9.23
C GLY A 246 19.72 12.05 9.96
N ALA A 247 20.81 11.31 9.73
CA ALA A 247 21.11 10.06 10.43
C ALA A 247 21.28 10.27 11.95
N THR A 248 21.93 11.36 12.35
CA THR A 248 22.11 11.76 13.75
C THR A 248 20.78 12.02 14.44
N TYR A 249 19.86 12.75 13.81
CA TYR A 249 18.51 12.98 14.36
C TYR A 249 17.77 11.67 14.62
N LEU A 250 17.75 10.77 13.62
CA LEU A 250 17.10 9.47 13.73
C LEU A 250 17.74 8.62 14.84
N ALA A 251 19.07 8.58 14.93
CA ALA A 251 19.78 7.85 15.96
C ALA A 251 19.38 8.33 17.37
N ASN A 252 19.37 9.64 17.60
CA ASN A 252 19.01 10.23 18.90
C ASN A 252 17.57 9.91 19.30
N ALA A 253 16.62 9.96 18.37
CA ALA A 253 15.24 9.55 18.64
C ALA A 253 15.14 8.08 19.06
N LEU A 254 16.00 7.23 18.50
CA LEU A 254 16.07 5.82 18.81
C LEU A 254 16.70 5.51 20.18
N GLU A 255 17.29 6.47 20.90
CA GLU A 255 17.70 6.23 22.28
C GLU A 255 16.51 5.92 23.19
N ASN A 256 15.38 6.60 22.95
CA ASN A 256 14.19 6.56 23.81
C ASN A 256 13.00 5.83 23.16
N ASN A 257 12.98 5.66 21.84
CA ASN A 257 11.95 4.88 21.18
C ASN A 257 12.20 3.38 21.42
N THR A 258 11.24 2.67 22.01
CA THR A 258 11.37 1.22 22.31
C THR A 258 10.57 0.32 21.38
N THR A 259 9.85 0.89 20.42
CA THR A 259 8.89 0.17 19.58
C THR A 259 9.39 -0.08 18.17
N LEU A 260 10.17 0.86 17.61
CA LEU A 260 10.80 0.71 16.31
C LEU A 260 11.88 -0.37 16.39
N SER A 261 11.67 -1.47 15.68
CA SER A 261 12.57 -2.61 15.60
C SER A 261 13.37 -2.65 14.30
N MET A 262 12.85 -2.01 13.24
CA MET A 262 13.46 -1.96 11.92
C MET A 262 13.48 -0.52 11.40
N LEU A 263 14.69 -0.01 11.15
CA LEU A 263 14.94 1.23 10.42
C LEU A 263 15.86 0.90 9.24
N CYS A 264 15.40 1.17 8.01
CA CYS A 264 16.19 0.95 6.80
C CYS A 264 16.72 2.28 6.28
N LEU A 265 18.04 2.41 6.15
CA LEU A 265 18.72 3.65 5.73
C LEU A 265 19.65 3.46 4.52
N GLN A 266 19.61 2.30 3.86
CA GLN A 266 20.48 2.00 2.72
C GLN A 266 20.38 3.05 1.63
N SER A 267 21.46 3.22 0.88
CA SER A 267 21.49 4.11 -0.29
C SER A 267 21.13 5.57 0.03
N ASN A 268 21.32 6.01 1.27
CA ASN A 268 21.35 7.42 1.63
C ASN A 268 22.80 7.94 1.64
N PRO A 269 23.04 9.24 1.47
CA PRO A 269 24.38 9.86 1.51
C PRO A 269 24.93 9.95 2.95
N ILE A 270 24.99 8.82 3.65
CA ILE A 270 25.59 8.66 4.98
C ILE A 270 26.99 8.10 4.78
N ASP A 271 28.01 8.85 5.20
CA ASP A 271 29.39 8.41 5.08
C ASP A 271 29.85 7.63 6.33
N HIS A 272 31.16 7.42 6.43
CA HIS A 272 31.76 6.71 7.55
C HIS A 272 31.54 7.39 8.92
N GLU A 273 31.48 8.72 8.99
CA GLU A 273 31.25 9.46 10.24
C GLU A 273 29.80 9.27 10.72
N GLY A 274 28.83 9.44 9.82
CA GLY A 274 27.42 9.20 10.13
C GLY A 274 27.15 7.75 10.53
N THR A 275 27.80 6.79 9.85
CA THR A 275 27.71 5.36 10.18
C THR A 275 28.32 5.07 11.57
N GLN A 276 29.45 5.69 11.91
CA GLN A 276 30.08 5.55 13.22
C GLN A 276 29.18 6.11 14.34
N TYR A 277 28.53 7.25 14.09
CA TYR A 277 27.58 7.83 15.03
C TYR A 277 26.40 6.88 15.30
N LEU A 278 25.75 6.40 14.22
CA LEU A 278 24.69 5.39 14.31
C LEU A 278 25.16 4.20 15.15
N ALA A 279 26.29 3.60 14.80
CA ALA A 279 26.82 2.42 15.50
C ALA A 279 27.07 2.65 17.01
N ASN A 280 27.53 3.84 17.40
CA ASN A 280 27.79 4.15 18.81
C ASN A 280 26.49 4.22 19.63
N ILE A 281 25.43 4.80 19.08
CA ILE A 281 24.13 4.89 19.74
C ILE A 281 23.53 3.48 19.96
N PHE A 282 23.69 2.55 19.01
CA PHE A 282 23.16 1.18 19.14
C PHE A 282 23.98 0.25 20.02
N LYS A 283 25.29 0.49 20.22
CA LYS A 283 26.06 -0.23 21.25
C LYS A 283 25.44 -0.06 22.64
N ASN A 284 24.78 1.06 22.87
CA ASN A 284 24.05 1.36 24.11
C ASN A 284 22.59 0.85 24.08
N ASN A 285 22.09 0.33 22.95
CA ASN A 285 20.69 -0.04 22.71
C ASN A 285 20.57 -1.32 21.84
N ALA A 286 20.93 -2.48 22.41
CA ALA A 286 21.12 -3.77 21.72
C ALA A 286 19.86 -4.47 21.13
N ARG A 287 18.73 -3.77 20.94
CA ARG A 287 17.44 -4.37 20.51
C ARG A 287 17.01 -4.04 19.07
N LYS A 288 17.83 -3.32 18.29
CA LYS A 288 17.41 -2.75 16.99
C LYS A 288 18.25 -3.27 15.84
N ILE A 289 17.60 -3.56 14.71
CA ILE A 289 18.27 -4.01 13.49
C ILE A 289 18.22 -2.87 12.48
N LEU A 290 19.40 -2.36 12.12
CA LEU A 290 19.59 -1.46 11.00
C LEU A 290 19.93 -2.29 9.77
N TYR A 291 19.25 -2.00 8.66
CA TYR A 291 19.63 -2.51 7.36
C TYR A 291 20.08 -1.38 6.45
#